data_AF-A0A7V0VG85-F1
#
_entry.id   AF-A0A7V0VG85-F1
#
_cell.length_a   1.000
_cell.length_b   1.000
_cell.length_c   1.000
_cell.angle_alpha   90.00
_cell.angle_beta   90.00
_cell.angle_gamma   90.00
#
_symmetry.space_group_name_H-M   'P 1'
#
loop_
_entity.id
_entity.type
_entity.pdbx_description
1 polymer ?
#
loop_
_entity_poly.entity_id
_entity_poly.type
_entity_poly.pdbx_seq_one_letter_code
_entity_poly.pdbx_strand_id
1 'polypeptide(L)'
;MRTLSVSLIISIVFIFNACKENKILESDNDLEPKVPPQINEVDLIGFYNQDIYMIEVNPREPKNIFVSASNGFNDKLYVTNDYGISWKISFDSIGTACFKWHPTLANIAFVAKTAPLSRRQRNNLDYINPLLFKTTNKGLSWFPSENGIGRLFDDNISSIKFDFYDPQKIFVNATHHGMGMPGDITGWGYCYISTDGGNSFSDTVYYNLKKSPSLGLTSYLTDIDVSNVIPNLILGTIYNLDGYDLAISSDFGFNWFGKNIEDGDTYFDKISTYNMLIVLRGGYFMNAQWLKPWALTTTENYLYISRDLGNTFFKVDRANLDYSKINDFLITPDEAIIISCNLNSDPNKSALYLSKNKGITWQLLIEDYDSKTLLSYDSKNKFLYFVKDKVNKGLYRIKLN
;
A
#
# COMPACT_ATOMS: atom_id res chain seq x y z
N MET A 1 -79.56 -3.92 -12.16
CA MET A 1 -78.75 -3.10 -13.09
C MET A 1 -77.40 -2.87 -12.43
N ARG A 2 -76.31 -3.28 -13.10
CA ARG A 2 -74.88 -3.11 -12.78
C ARG A 2 -74.31 -3.79 -11.52
N THR A 3 -73.94 -5.05 -11.73
CA THR A 3 -72.76 -5.73 -11.20
C THR A 3 -71.48 -5.11 -11.79
N LEU A 4 -70.49 -4.70 -10.99
CA LEU A 4 -69.09 -4.65 -11.41
C LEU A 4 -68.12 -4.45 -10.24
N SER A 5 -66.98 -5.14 -10.33
CA SER A 5 -65.66 -4.85 -9.71
C SER A 5 -65.47 -5.04 -8.19
N VAL A 6 -65.26 -6.30 -7.76
CA VAL A 6 -64.47 -6.65 -6.55
C VAL A 6 -63.38 -7.71 -6.85
N SER A 7 -63.18 -8.11 -8.12
CA SER A 7 -62.32 -9.26 -8.45
C SER A 7 -60.88 -8.93 -8.88
N LEU A 8 -60.37 -7.72 -8.63
CA LEU A 8 -58.99 -7.33 -9.02
C LEU A 8 -58.00 -7.22 -7.83
N ILE A 9 -58.47 -7.22 -6.58
CA ILE A 9 -57.58 -7.07 -5.41
C ILE A 9 -57.03 -8.42 -4.90
N ILE A 10 -57.68 -9.54 -5.23
CA ILE A 10 -57.27 -10.86 -4.73
C ILE A 10 -56.11 -11.46 -5.55
N SER A 11 -55.88 -11.02 -6.79
CA SER A 11 -54.78 -11.55 -7.62
C SER A 11 -53.41 -10.92 -7.33
N ILE A 12 -53.33 -9.80 -6.61
CA ILE A 12 -52.05 -9.16 -6.24
C ILE A 12 -51.49 -9.73 -4.92
N VAL A 13 -52.33 -10.30 -4.05
CA VAL A 13 -51.88 -10.88 -2.77
C VAL A 13 -51.24 -12.26 -2.95
N PHE A 14 -51.55 -12.99 -4.03
CA PHE A 14 -50.97 -14.32 -4.27
C PHE A 14 -49.62 -14.32 -4.99
N ILE A 15 -49.13 -13.19 -5.50
CA ILE A 15 -47.78 -13.11 -6.09
C ILE A 15 -46.68 -12.96 -5.01
N PHE A 16 -47.04 -12.56 -3.78
CA PHE A 16 -46.06 -12.38 -2.70
C PHE A 16 -45.81 -13.60 -1.81
N ASN A 17 -46.54 -14.71 -1.95
CA ASN A 17 -46.37 -15.91 -1.11
C ASN A 17 -45.67 -17.09 -1.81
N ALA A 18 -45.10 -16.86 -3.00
CA ALA A 18 -44.29 -17.86 -3.71
C ALA A 18 -42.78 -17.55 -3.70
N CYS A 19 -42.30 -16.66 -2.81
CA CYS A 19 -40.91 -16.71 -2.38
C CYS A 19 -40.75 -17.92 -1.46
N LYS A 20 -40.66 -19.12 -2.07
CA LYS A 20 -39.97 -20.24 -1.43
C LYS A 20 -38.65 -19.66 -0.95
N GLU A 21 -38.40 -19.70 0.35
CA GLU A 21 -37.06 -19.54 0.90
C GLU A 21 -36.17 -20.48 0.08
N ASN A 22 -35.40 -19.89 -0.84
CA ASN A 22 -34.23 -20.54 -1.35
C ASN A 22 -33.33 -20.65 -0.12
N LYS A 23 -33.51 -21.72 0.65
CA LYS A 23 -32.42 -22.27 1.45
C LYS A 23 -31.31 -22.46 0.45
N ILE A 24 -30.41 -21.48 0.42
CA ILE A 24 -29.08 -21.62 -0.14
C ILE A 24 -28.63 -22.96 0.45
N LEU A 25 -28.46 -23.95 -0.42
CA LEU A 25 -27.80 -25.19 -0.03
C LEU A 25 -26.42 -24.73 0.43
N GLU A 26 -26.27 -24.52 1.73
CA GLU A 26 -24.98 -24.37 2.39
C GLU A 26 -24.22 -25.60 1.94
N SER A 27 -23.25 -25.39 1.05
CA SER A 27 -22.49 -26.50 0.52
C SER A 27 -21.69 -27.04 1.70
N ASP A 28 -21.77 -28.33 1.96
CA ASP A 28 -21.00 -29.06 3.01
C ASP A 28 -19.46 -28.92 2.86
N ASN A 29 -18.97 -28.05 1.98
CA ASN A 29 -17.58 -27.69 1.79
C ASN A 29 -17.17 -26.34 2.42
N ASP A 30 -18.01 -25.72 3.26
CA ASP A 30 -17.70 -24.47 3.99
C ASP A 30 -16.70 -24.65 5.16
N LEU A 31 -15.95 -25.77 5.20
CA LEU A 31 -14.89 -25.94 6.18
C LEU A 31 -13.81 -24.89 5.94
N GLU A 32 -13.57 -24.03 6.93
CA GLU A 32 -12.48 -23.06 6.87
C GLU A 32 -11.16 -23.78 6.56
N PRO A 33 -10.37 -23.29 5.58
CA PRO A 33 -9.10 -23.90 5.27
C PRO A 33 -8.20 -23.85 6.51
N LYS A 34 -7.56 -24.98 6.82
CA LYS A 34 -6.60 -25.04 7.92
C LYS A 34 -5.37 -24.22 7.55
N VAL A 35 -4.85 -23.49 8.53
CA VAL A 35 -3.58 -22.76 8.42
C VAL A 35 -2.49 -23.79 8.07
N PRO A 36 -1.79 -23.64 6.93
CA PRO A 36 -0.75 -24.59 6.57
C PRO A 36 0.42 -24.50 7.56
N PRO A 37 1.01 -25.63 7.99
CA PRO A 37 2.22 -25.59 8.82
C PRO A 37 3.39 -24.99 8.03
N GLN A 38 4.34 -24.38 8.75
CA GLN A 38 5.65 -24.06 8.20
C GLN A 38 6.43 -25.38 8.02
N ILE A 39 6.89 -25.68 6.80
CA ILE A 39 7.59 -26.95 6.51
C ILE A 39 9.11 -26.76 6.55
N ASN A 40 9.60 -25.69 5.92
CA ASN A 40 11.02 -25.37 5.85
C ASN A 40 11.33 -24.11 6.67
N GLU A 41 12.60 -23.70 6.71
CA GLU A 41 12.96 -22.39 7.26
C GLU A 41 12.19 -21.26 6.57
N VAL A 42 12.03 -21.35 5.25
CA VAL A 42 11.20 -20.48 4.43
C VAL A 42 10.44 -21.31 3.40
N ASP A 43 9.13 -21.08 3.28
CA ASP A 43 8.27 -21.81 2.35
C ASP A 43 7.95 -20.94 1.13
N LEU A 44 8.13 -21.51 -0.07
CA LEU A 44 7.64 -20.94 -1.34
C LEU A 44 6.11 -21.10 -1.43
N ILE A 45 5.39 -20.05 -1.84
CA ILE A 45 3.92 -20.04 -1.90
C ILE A 45 3.43 -19.61 -3.28
N GLY A 46 3.14 -20.60 -4.13
CA GLY A 46 2.46 -20.45 -5.41
C GLY A 46 3.32 -19.92 -6.56
N PHE A 47 4.05 -18.81 -6.35
CA PHE A 47 4.75 -18.10 -7.41
C PHE A 47 6.23 -18.45 -7.44
N TYR A 48 6.68 -19.16 -8.48
CA TYR A 48 8.08 -19.46 -8.76
C TYR A 48 8.52 -18.85 -10.09
N ASN A 49 9.69 -18.22 -10.11
CA ASN A 49 10.29 -17.59 -11.29
C ASN A 49 9.36 -16.58 -11.98
N GLN A 50 8.61 -15.81 -11.19
CA GLN A 50 7.70 -14.75 -11.64
C GLN A 50 8.09 -13.44 -10.98
N ASP A 51 7.95 -12.33 -11.71
CA ASP A 51 8.13 -11.00 -11.14
C ASP A 51 6.85 -10.63 -10.36
N ILE A 52 7.02 -10.31 -9.08
CA ILE A 52 5.93 -9.92 -8.19
C ILE A 52 6.10 -8.45 -7.86
N TYR A 53 5.06 -7.66 -8.09
CA TYR A 53 5.09 -6.21 -7.91
C TYR A 53 4.40 -5.75 -6.63
N MET A 54 3.46 -6.53 -6.12
CA MET A 54 2.72 -6.19 -4.92
C MET A 54 2.20 -7.44 -4.22
N ILE A 55 2.18 -7.43 -2.90
CA ILE A 55 1.49 -8.40 -2.07
C ILE A 55 0.81 -7.68 -0.91
N GLU A 56 -0.39 -8.11 -0.57
CA GLU A 56 -1.05 -7.67 0.66
C GLU A 56 -1.89 -8.81 1.26
N VAL A 57 -1.67 -9.05 2.56
CA VAL A 57 -2.40 -10.03 3.35
C VAL A 57 -3.57 -9.31 4.00
N ASN A 58 -4.76 -9.91 3.94
CA ASN A 58 -5.92 -9.34 4.59
C ASN A 58 -5.75 -9.37 6.12
N PRO A 59 -5.73 -8.22 6.81
CA PRO A 59 -5.44 -8.17 8.24
C PRO A 59 -6.54 -8.82 9.09
N ARG A 60 -7.76 -9.02 8.55
CA ARG A 60 -8.90 -9.63 9.24
C ARG A 60 -9.09 -11.10 8.91
N GLU A 61 -8.81 -11.48 7.68
CA GLU A 61 -8.89 -12.87 7.22
C GLU A 61 -7.63 -13.25 6.46
N PRO A 62 -6.52 -13.59 7.14
CA PRO A 62 -5.22 -13.79 6.50
C PRO A 62 -5.13 -14.95 5.48
N LYS A 63 -6.17 -15.79 5.41
CA LYS A 63 -6.36 -16.75 4.32
C LYS A 63 -6.54 -16.07 2.96
N ASN A 64 -7.01 -14.81 2.94
CA ASN A 64 -7.19 -13.99 1.75
C ASN A 64 -5.93 -13.15 1.51
N ILE A 65 -5.24 -13.41 0.41
CA ILE A 65 -4.02 -12.69 0.03
C ILE A 65 -4.15 -12.28 -1.43
N PHE A 66 -3.79 -11.04 -1.73
CA PHE A 66 -3.61 -10.60 -3.10
C PHE A 66 -2.15 -10.54 -3.48
N VAL A 67 -1.87 -10.92 -4.72
CA VAL A 67 -0.55 -10.83 -5.33
C VAL A 67 -0.69 -10.28 -6.73
N SER A 68 0.01 -9.19 -7.03
CA SER A 68 0.19 -8.73 -8.40
C SER A 68 1.48 -9.32 -8.94
N ALA A 69 1.37 -10.13 -9.98
CA ALA A 69 2.50 -10.84 -10.59
C ALA A 69 2.42 -10.78 -12.11
N SER A 70 3.57 -10.92 -12.75
CA SER A 70 3.69 -10.94 -14.20
C SER A 70 4.51 -12.12 -14.69
N ASN A 71 4.10 -12.60 -15.87
CA ASN A 71 4.87 -13.51 -16.69
C ASN A 71 5.11 -12.84 -18.04
N GLY A 72 6.06 -11.91 -18.08
CA GLY A 72 6.38 -11.08 -19.25
C GLY A 72 5.58 -9.78 -19.30
N PHE A 73 4.69 -9.63 -20.28
CA PHE A 73 3.90 -8.40 -20.52
C PHE A 73 2.46 -8.48 -20.00
N ASN A 74 2.10 -9.56 -19.32
CA ASN A 74 0.72 -9.85 -18.90
C ASN A 74 0.62 -9.79 -17.37
N ASP A 75 0.53 -8.57 -16.84
CA ASP A 75 0.35 -8.32 -15.42
C ASP A 75 -1.04 -8.77 -14.97
N LYS A 76 -1.11 -9.55 -13.89
CA LYS A 76 -2.35 -10.09 -13.35
C LYS A 76 -2.40 -9.92 -11.85
N LEU A 77 -3.60 -9.62 -11.34
CA LEU A 77 -3.90 -9.69 -9.92
C LEU A 77 -4.45 -11.08 -9.61
N TYR A 78 -3.79 -11.77 -8.69
CA TYR A 78 -4.18 -13.07 -8.18
C TYR A 78 -4.73 -12.93 -6.76
N VAL A 79 -5.69 -13.79 -6.43
CA VAL A 79 -6.22 -13.94 -5.07
C VAL A 79 -6.17 -15.40 -4.65
N THR A 80 -5.81 -15.63 -3.40
CA THR A 80 -5.99 -16.89 -2.68
C THR A 80 -7.00 -16.68 -1.57
N ASN A 81 -7.74 -17.72 -1.19
CA ASN A 81 -8.61 -17.74 0.00
C ASN A 81 -8.22 -18.89 0.95
N ASP A 82 -7.03 -19.48 0.77
CA ASP A 82 -6.54 -20.67 1.46
C ASP A 82 -5.05 -20.57 1.84
N TYR A 83 -4.62 -19.37 2.25
CA TYR A 83 -3.25 -19.08 2.68
C TYR A 83 -2.18 -19.33 1.60
N GLY A 84 -2.59 -19.25 0.33
CA GLY A 84 -1.72 -19.41 -0.83
C GLY A 84 -1.50 -20.86 -1.28
N ILE A 85 -2.33 -21.81 -0.82
CA ILE A 85 -2.35 -23.17 -1.36
C ILE A 85 -2.79 -23.16 -2.83
N SER A 86 -3.84 -22.38 -3.15
CA SER A 86 -4.34 -22.18 -4.50
C SER A 86 -4.55 -20.72 -4.82
N TRP A 87 -4.41 -20.37 -6.10
CA TRP A 87 -4.50 -19.00 -6.61
C TRP A 87 -5.46 -18.93 -7.79
N LYS A 88 -6.28 -17.87 -7.82
CA LYS A 88 -7.20 -17.56 -8.91
C LYS A 88 -6.89 -16.18 -9.45
N ILE A 89 -7.08 -15.99 -10.75
CA ILE A 89 -7.01 -14.65 -11.34
C ILE A 89 -8.22 -13.86 -10.85
N SER A 90 -7.96 -12.73 -10.20
CA SER A 90 -8.94 -11.79 -9.69
C SER A 90 -9.18 -10.63 -10.67
N PHE A 91 -8.11 -10.21 -11.35
CA PHE A 91 -8.17 -9.13 -12.34
C PHE A 91 -7.10 -9.38 -13.41
N ASP A 92 -7.52 -9.49 -14.67
CA ASP A 92 -6.61 -9.67 -15.80
C ASP A 92 -6.10 -8.32 -16.34
N SER A 93 -4.84 -8.29 -16.81
CA SER A 93 -4.23 -7.17 -17.53
C SER A 93 -4.19 -5.85 -16.75
N ILE A 94 -3.86 -5.93 -15.45
CA ILE A 94 -3.70 -4.76 -14.57
C ILE A 94 -2.30 -4.72 -13.97
N GLY A 95 -1.47 -3.79 -14.44
CA GLY A 95 -0.27 -3.39 -13.70
C GLY A 95 -0.72 -2.74 -12.40
N THR A 96 -0.19 -3.17 -11.26
CA THR A 96 -0.63 -2.69 -9.93
C THR A 96 0.39 -1.74 -9.34
N ALA A 97 -0.04 -0.53 -9.00
CA ALA A 97 0.81 0.49 -8.38
C ALA A 97 0.78 0.39 -6.85
N CYS A 98 -0.43 0.25 -6.28
CA CYS A 98 -0.60 0.01 -4.86
C CYS A 98 -1.87 -0.80 -4.61
N PHE A 99 -1.93 -1.41 -3.43
CA PHE A 99 -3.05 -2.22 -2.98
C PHE A 99 -3.28 -1.96 -1.49
N LYS A 100 -4.55 -1.94 -1.06
CA LYS A 100 -4.87 -1.91 0.37
C LYS A 100 -6.16 -2.63 0.72
N TRP A 101 -6.10 -3.54 1.69
CA TRP A 101 -7.30 -4.09 2.33
C TRP A 101 -7.91 -3.07 3.28
N HIS A 102 -9.23 -3.06 3.37
CA HIS A 102 -9.93 -2.30 4.39
C HIS A 102 -9.58 -2.85 5.78
N PRO A 103 -9.23 -2.00 6.76
CA PRO A 103 -8.64 -2.44 8.03
C PRO A 103 -9.63 -3.21 8.93
N THR A 104 -10.93 -3.04 8.73
CA THR A 104 -11.99 -3.67 9.56
C THR A 104 -12.97 -4.55 8.79
N LEU A 105 -13.02 -4.47 7.46
CA LEU A 105 -14.03 -5.15 6.64
C LEU A 105 -13.31 -6.07 5.66
N ALA A 106 -13.27 -7.36 5.98
CA ALA A 106 -12.49 -8.34 5.22
C ALA A 106 -12.89 -8.48 3.74
N ASN A 107 -14.07 -8.02 3.35
CA ASN A 107 -14.57 -8.13 1.98
C ASN A 107 -14.15 -6.95 1.09
N ILE A 108 -13.67 -5.86 1.67
CA ILE A 108 -13.38 -4.62 0.96
C ILE A 108 -11.87 -4.46 0.75
N ALA A 109 -11.48 -4.15 -0.48
CA ALA A 109 -10.13 -3.73 -0.80
C ALA A 109 -10.12 -2.75 -1.97
N PHE A 110 -9.00 -2.05 -2.12
CA PHE A 110 -8.73 -1.17 -3.23
C PHE A 110 -7.45 -1.59 -3.92
N VAL A 111 -7.44 -1.44 -5.23
CA VAL A 111 -6.25 -1.62 -6.07
C VAL A 111 -6.12 -0.42 -6.99
N ALA A 112 -4.93 0.15 -7.03
CA ALA A 112 -4.61 1.16 -8.01
C ALA A 112 -3.81 0.56 -9.16
N LYS A 113 -4.18 0.96 -10.37
CA LYS A 113 -3.51 0.59 -11.60
C LYS A 113 -2.27 1.46 -11.80
N THR A 114 -1.20 0.88 -12.30
CA THR A 114 -0.02 1.61 -12.79
C THR A 114 -0.34 2.25 -14.13
N ALA A 115 -0.01 3.53 -14.30
CA ALA A 115 -0.13 4.19 -15.59
C ALA A 115 0.74 3.47 -16.64
N PRO A 116 0.25 3.31 -17.89
CA PRO A 116 1.01 2.63 -18.92
C PRO A 116 2.33 3.37 -19.23
N LEU A 117 3.45 2.66 -19.12
CA LEU A 117 4.78 3.26 -19.29
C LEU A 117 5.03 3.76 -20.73
N SER A 118 4.41 3.12 -21.73
CA SER A 118 4.71 3.41 -23.14
C SER A 118 3.97 4.64 -23.66
N ARG A 119 4.71 5.58 -24.29
CA ARG A 119 4.12 6.78 -24.92
C ARG A 119 3.03 6.46 -25.95
N ARG A 120 3.09 5.30 -26.61
CA ARG A 120 2.08 4.89 -27.60
C ARG A 120 0.74 4.52 -26.95
N GLN A 121 0.75 3.99 -25.72
CA GLN A 121 -0.47 3.65 -24.98
C GLN A 121 -1.08 4.87 -24.27
N ARG A 122 -0.27 5.90 -23.95
CA ARG A 122 -0.75 7.14 -23.30
C ARG A 122 -1.80 7.92 -24.10
N ASN A 123 -1.81 7.77 -25.42
CA ASN A 123 -2.77 8.49 -26.27
C ASN A 123 -4.17 7.83 -26.30
N ASN A 124 -4.34 6.66 -25.66
CA ASN A 124 -5.63 6.02 -25.54
C ASN A 124 -6.21 6.24 -24.14
N LEU A 125 -7.10 7.24 -24.01
CA LEU A 125 -7.74 7.60 -22.74
C LEU A 125 -8.53 6.43 -22.11
N ASP A 126 -9.06 5.51 -22.93
CA ASP A 126 -9.77 4.31 -22.45
C ASP A 126 -8.82 3.30 -21.79
N TYR A 127 -7.52 3.40 -22.05
CA TYR A 127 -6.51 2.56 -21.40
C TYR A 127 -6.08 3.09 -20.03
N ILE A 128 -6.28 4.39 -19.77
CA ILE A 128 -5.82 5.05 -18.55
C ILE A 128 -6.86 4.91 -17.44
N ASN A 129 -8.15 4.88 -17.78
CA ASN A 129 -9.22 4.90 -16.80
C ASN A 129 -9.95 3.54 -16.67
N PRO A 130 -10.34 3.15 -15.45
CA PRO A 130 -10.10 3.87 -14.20
C PRO A 130 -8.71 3.57 -13.58
N LEU A 131 -8.19 4.50 -12.77
CA LEU A 131 -6.93 4.32 -12.03
C LEU A 131 -7.11 3.59 -10.69
N LEU A 132 -8.27 3.76 -10.05
CA LEU A 132 -8.58 3.15 -8.76
C LEU A 132 -9.79 2.24 -8.89
N PHE A 133 -9.67 1.01 -8.38
CA PHE A 133 -10.75 0.04 -8.34
C PHE A 133 -11.01 -0.41 -6.90
N LYS A 134 -12.26 -0.72 -6.62
CA LYS A 134 -12.74 -1.23 -5.34
C LYS A 134 -13.39 -2.60 -5.53
N THR A 135 -13.14 -3.51 -4.59
CA THR A 135 -13.90 -4.75 -4.45
C THR A 135 -14.67 -4.73 -3.13
N THR A 136 -15.80 -5.41 -3.10
CA THR A 136 -16.61 -5.63 -1.89
C THR A 136 -16.88 -7.12 -1.64
N ASN A 137 -16.16 -7.99 -2.35
CA ASN A 137 -16.32 -9.43 -2.31
C ASN A 137 -14.97 -10.16 -2.43
N LYS A 138 -13.94 -9.64 -1.74
CA LYS A 138 -12.61 -10.27 -1.67
C LYS A 138 -11.96 -10.46 -3.06
N GLY A 139 -12.22 -9.56 -4.00
CA GLY A 139 -11.65 -9.59 -5.35
C GLY A 139 -12.32 -10.56 -6.31
N LEU A 140 -13.52 -11.06 -6.02
CA LEU A 140 -14.29 -11.80 -7.02
C LEU A 140 -14.75 -10.87 -8.16
N SER A 141 -15.01 -9.60 -7.85
CA SER A 141 -15.27 -8.55 -8.84
C SER A 141 -14.70 -7.20 -8.39
N TRP A 142 -14.45 -6.34 -9.37
CA TRP A 142 -13.88 -5.01 -9.18
C TRP A 142 -14.73 -3.95 -9.87
N PHE A 143 -14.87 -2.80 -9.23
CA PHE A 143 -15.64 -1.66 -9.72
C PHE A 143 -14.76 -0.41 -9.75
N PRO A 144 -14.86 0.44 -10.77
CA PRO A 144 -14.22 1.75 -10.79
C PRO A 144 -14.54 2.56 -9.53
N SER A 145 -13.55 3.21 -8.93
CA SER A 145 -13.67 3.94 -7.67
C SER A 145 -12.89 5.26 -7.74
N GLU A 146 -13.03 6.00 -8.83
CA GLU A 146 -12.20 7.19 -9.12
C GLU A 146 -12.99 8.48 -9.26
N ASN A 147 -14.28 8.48 -8.90
CA ASN A 147 -15.11 9.68 -9.02
C ASN A 147 -14.50 10.82 -8.19
N GLY A 148 -14.11 11.91 -8.86
CA GLY A 148 -13.46 13.06 -8.22
C GLY A 148 -11.95 12.94 -8.02
N ILE A 149 -11.30 11.88 -8.51
CA ILE A 149 -9.85 11.86 -8.71
C ILE A 149 -9.56 12.58 -10.05
N GLY A 150 -8.80 13.67 -9.98
CA GLY A 150 -8.37 14.43 -11.16
C GLY A 150 -7.71 13.54 -12.21
N ARG A 151 -8.09 13.71 -13.48
CA ARG A 151 -7.61 12.87 -14.60
C ARG A 151 -6.39 13.49 -15.27
N LEU A 152 -5.28 13.59 -14.55
CA LEU A 152 -4.06 14.08 -15.18
C LEU A 152 -3.33 12.91 -15.84
N PHE A 153 -2.80 13.17 -17.03
CA PHE A 153 -2.05 12.20 -17.80
C PHE A 153 -0.82 11.76 -16.99
N ASP A 154 -0.65 10.46 -16.77
CA ASP A 154 0.48 9.86 -16.03
C ASP A 154 0.45 9.99 -14.50
N ASP A 155 -0.73 10.09 -13.88
CA ASP A 155 -0.86 9.93 -12.42
C ASP A 155 -0.65 8.47 -12.01
N ASN A 156 0.22 8.27 -11.03
CA ASN A 156 0.41 6.99 -10.34
C ASN A 156 -0.01 7.14 -8.90
N ILE A 157 -1.01 6.36 -8.47
CA ILE A 157 -1.38 6.29 -7.06
C ILE A 157 -0.30 5.46 -6.34
N SER A 158 0.51 6.14 -5.53
CA SER A 158 1.62 5.53 -4.79
C SER A 158 1.17 4.86 -3.49
N SER A 159 0.09 5.35 -2.88
CA SER A 159 -0.40 4.79 -1.62
C SER A 159 -1.89 5.04 -1.40
N ILE A 160 -2.53 4.09 -0.71
CA ILE A 160 -3.91 4.18 -0.22
C ILE A 160 -3.87 3.89 1.28
N LYS A 161 -4.47 4.75 2.08
CA LYS A 161 -4.59 4.59 3.54
C LYS A 161 -6.01 4.85 4.00
N PHE A 162 -6.38 4.18 5.09
CA PHE A 162 -7.69 4.33 5.74
C PHE A 162 -7.50 5.04 7.06
N ASP A 163 -8.46 5.88 7.46
CA ASP A 163 -8.54 6.26 8.86
C ASP A 163 -8.81 5.02 9.72
N PHE A 164 -8.07 4.89 10.81
CA PHE A 164 -8.21 3.73 11.68
C PHE A 164 -9.54 3.72 12.45
N TYR A 165 -10.07 4.90 12.78
CA TYR A 165 -11.28 5.07 13.59
C TYR A 165 -12.53 5.22 12.74
N ASP A 166 -12.41 5.80 11.55
CA ASP A 166 -13.46 5.92 10.55
C ASP A 166 -12.99 5.44 9.17
N PRO A 167 -13.00 4.13 8.91
CA PRO A 167 -12.53 3.58 7.62
C PRO A 167 -13.35 4.00 6.38
N GLN A 168 -14.44 4.76 6.54
CA GLN A 168 -15.07 5.45 5.39
C GLN A 168 -14.19 6.58 4.87
N LYS A 169 -13.29 7.10 5.71
CA LYS A 169 -12.28 8.06 5.32
C LYS A 169 -11.08 7.34 4.71
N ILE A 170 -10.81 7.66 3.46
CA ILE A 170 -9.72 7.08 2.68
C ILE A 170 -8.86 8.22 2.15
N PHE A 171 -7.56 8.11 2.36
CA PHE A 171 -6.59 9.01 1.79
C PHE A 171 -5.84 8.30 0.67
N VAL A 172 -5.70 8.98 -0.48
CA VAL A 172 -5.03 8.49 -1.68
C VAL A 172 -3.93 9.49 -2.04
N ASN A 173 -2.68 9.04 -2.02
CA ASN A 173 -1.54 9.83 -2.52
C ASN A 173 -1.27 9.42 -3.97
N ALA A 174 -1.20 10.40 -4.87
CA ALA A 174 -0.84 10.21 -6.25
C ALA A 174 0.35 11.09 -6.62
N THR A 175 1.27 10.52 -7.39
CA THR A 175 2.41 11.23 -7.96
C THR A 175 2.19 11.43 -9.45
N HIS A 176 2.36 12.66 -9.92
CA HIS A 176 2.23 12.99 -11.34
C HIS A 176 3.59 12.86 -12.03
N HIS A 177 3.68 12.12 -13.15
CA HIS A 177 4.94 11.96 -13.89
C HIS A 177 5.07 12.85 -15.13
N GLY A 178 4.08 13.68 -15.43
CA GLY A 178 4.10 14.56 -16.60
C GLY A 178 5.12 15.71 -16.45
N MET A 179 5.79 16.04 -17.56
CA MET A 179 6.39 17.37 -17.70
C MET A 179 5.23 18.35 -17.75
N GLY A 180 4.97 19.05 -16.64
CA GLY A 180 3.84 19.96 -16.51
C GLY A 180 3.73 20.87 -17.73
N MET A 181 2.50 21.05 -18.23
CA MET A 181 2.29 22.00 -19.31
C MET A 181 2.71 23.40 -18.84
N PRO A 182 3.28 24.25 -19.70
CA PRO A 182 3.61 25.62 -19.32
C PRO A 182 2.36 26.36 -18.82
N GLY A 183 2.30 26.64 -17.52
CA GLY A 183 1.17 27.30 -16.87
C GLY A 183 0.45 26.45 -15.82
N ASP A 184 0.62 25.13 -15.83
CA ASP A 184 0.22 24.29 -14.70
C ASP A 184 1.16 24.56 -13.54
N ILE A 185 0.60 24.85 -12.36
CA ILE A 185 1.37 24.96 -11.13
C ILE A 185 1.96 23.56 -10.91
N THR A 186 3.26 23.43 -11.15
CA THR A 186 4.05 22.19 -11.27
C THR A 186 4.20 21.45 -9.94
N GLY A 187 3.09 21.04 -9.34
CA GLY A 187 2.97 20.19 -8.15
C GLY A 187 3.10 18.72 -8.53
N TRP A 188 4.18 18.06 -8.13
CA TRP A 188 4.44 16.66 -8.50
C TRP A 188 3.66 15.62 -7.68
N GLY A 189 2.75 16.06 -6.79
CA GLY A 189 1.89 15.17 -6.01
C GLY A 189 0.50 15.74 -5.78
N TYR A 190 -0.50 14.88 -5.92
CA TYR A 190 -1.90 15.12 -5.63
C TYR A 190 -2.33 14.22 -4.48
N CYS A 191 -3.21 14.74 -3.64
CA CYS A 191 -3.79 13.99 -2.55
C CYS A 191 -5.31 14.06 -2.69
N TYR A 192 -5.96 12.92 -2.50
CA TYR A 192 -7.41 12.83 -2.57
C TYR A 192 -7.93 12.22 -1.28
N ILE A 193 -9.01 12.79 -0.75
CA ILE A 193 -9.74 12.23 0.40
C ILE A 193 -11.12 11.82 -0.06
N SER A 194 -11.48 10.59 0.28
CA SER A 194 -12.87 10.16 0.34
C SER A 194 -13.35 10.15 1.78
N THR A 195 -14.61 10.50 2.01
CA THR A 195 -15.30 10.37 3.31
C THR A 195 -16.52 9.46 3.22
N ASP A 196 -16.68 8.74 2.11
CA ASP A 196 -17.86 7.90 1.80
C ASP A 196 -17.45 6.46 1.40
N GLY A 197 -16.30 6.02 1.89
CA GLY A 197 -15.78 4.68 1.64
C GLY A 197 -15.29 4.49 0.21
N GLY A 198 -14.79 5.55 -0.42
CA GLY A 198 -14.22 5.55 -1.77
C GLY A 198 -15.26 5.67 -2.90
N ASN A 199 -16.51 5.99 -2.61
CA ASN A 199 -17.52 6.20 -3.67
C ASN A 199 -17.26 7.50 -4.42
N SER A 200 -16.76 8.51 -3.72
CA SER A 200 -16.25 9.75 -4.30
C SER A 200 -15.01 10.23 -3.54
N PHE A 201 -14.18 10.95 -4.26
CA PHE A 201 -12.99 11.61 -3.76
C PHE A 201 -13.13 13.11 -4.00
N SER A 202 -12.61 13.88 -3.09
CA SER A 202 -12.40 15.31 -3.27
C SER A 202 -10.90 15.55 -3.43
N ASP A 203 -10.54 16.42 -4.37
CA ASP A 203 -9.20 16.99 -4.41
C ASP A 203 -8.94 17.66 -3.06
N THR A 204 -7.90 17.21 -2.40
CA THR A 204 -7.53 17.79 -1.12
C THR A 204 -6.46 18.80 -1.29
N VAL A 205 -6.51 19.75 -0.37
CA VAL A 205 -5.68 20.94 -0.26
C VAL A 205 -4.32 20.68 -0.85
N TYR A 206 -4.04 21.40 -1.94
CA TYR A 206 -2.71 21.54 -2.50
C TYR A 206 -1.78 21.83 -1.32
N TYR A 207 -0.88 20.90 -1.02
CA TYR A 207 0.04 21.07 0.10
C TYR A 207 0.89 22.30 -0.24
N ASN A 208 0.50 23.45 0.30
CA ASN A 208 1.10 24.74 -0.02
C ASN A 208 2.38 24.91 0.82
N LEU A 209 3.26 23.90 0.79
CA LEU A 209 4.64 24.11 1.21
C LEU A 209 5.20 25.14 0.25
N LYS A 210 5.77 26.18 0.86
CA LYS A 210 6.35 27.33 0.18
C LYS A 210 7.01 26.87 -1.12
N LYS A 211 6.60 27.48 -2.23
CA LYS A 211 7.30 27.32 -3.51
C LYS A 211 8.75 27.74 -3.26
N SER A 212 9.70 26.83 -3.42
CA SER A 212 11.12 27.17 -3.33
C SER A 212 11.40 28.23 -4.41
N PRO A 213 11.71 29.49 -4.04
CA PRO A 213 11.77 30.59 -5.00
C PRO A 213 12.88 30.42 -6.04
N SER A 214 13.90 29.62 -5.71
CA SER A 214 15.14 29.48 -6.47
C SER A 214 15.07 28.42 -7.57
N LEU A 215 14.23 27.38 -7.44
CA LEU A 215 14.23 26.25 -8.36
C LEU A 215 12.86 25.95 -8.99
N GLY A 216 11.77 26.57 -8.52
CA GLY A 216 10.43 26.31 -9.05
C GLY A 216 9.94 24.87 -8.85
N LEU A 217 10.67 24.09 -8.06
CA LEU A 217 10.29 22.74 -7.65
C LEU A 217 9.32 22.83 -6.48
N THR A 218 8.27 22.02 -6.54
CA THR A 218 7.25 21.92 -5.50
C THR A 218 7.56 20.73 -4.61
N SER A 219 7.30 20.88 -3.32
CA SER A 219 7.33 19.75 -2.40
C SER A 219 6.13 18.83 -2.66
N TYR A 220 6.31 17.54 -2.48
CA TYR A 220 5.22 16.57 -2.62
C TYR A 220 5.37 15.43 -1.61
N LEU A 221 4.25 14.78 -1.28
CA LEU A 221 4.24 13.61 -0.40
C LEU A 221 4.75 12.38 -1.15
N THR A 222 5.68 11.66 -0.54
CA THR A 222 6.32 10.49 -1.16
C THR A 222 5.72 9.19 -0.66
N ASP A 223 5.40 9.15 0.63
CA ASP A 223 4.64 8.10 1.27
C ASP A 223 3.85 8.69 2.44
N ILE A 224 2.84 7.97 2.90
CA ILE A 224 1.98 8.38 4.00
C ILE A 224 1.65 7.19 4.90
N ASP A 225 1.31 7.50 6.15
CA ASP A 225 0.65 6.54 7.01
C ASP A 225 -0.31 7.23 7.97
N VAL A 226 -1.26 6.45 8.49
CA VAL A 226 -2.32 6.97 9.35
C VAL A 226 -2.18 6.35 10.73
N SER A 227 -2.21 7.19 11.76
CA SER A 227 -2.05 6.73 13.13
C SER A 227 -3.28 5.93 13.59
N ASN A 228 -3.02 4.83 14.30
CA ASN A 228 -4.04 4.00 14.94
C ASN A 228 -4.32 4.39 16.41
N VAL A 229 -3.71 5.48 16.92
CA VAL A 229 -3.85 5.94 18.31
C VAL A 229 -4.44 7.35 18.46
N ILE A 230 -4.25 8.19 17.44
CA ILE A 230 -4.82 9.54 17.36
C ILE A 230 -5.73 9.58 16.13
N PRO A 231 -7.04 9.81 16.30
CA PRO A 231 -7.99 9.94 15.19
C PRO A 231 -7.61 11.07 14.24
N ASN A 232 -7.83 10.86 12.93
CA ASN A 232 -7.54 11.83 11.87
C ASN A 232 -6.05 12.23 11.72
N LEU A 233 -5.12 11.61 12.46
CA LEU A 233 -3.69 11.92 12.34
C LEU A 233 -3.09 11.20 11.13
N ILE A 234 -2.67 11.97 10.12
CA ILE A 234 -1.90 11.48 8.97
C ILE A 234 -0.48 12.03 9.07
N LEU A 235 0.48 11.15 8.81
CA LEU A 235 1.89 11.45 8.71
C LEU A 235 2.31 11.18 7.28
N GLY A 236 3.09 12.08 6.68
CA GLY A 236 3.57 11.92 5.31
C GLY A 236 5.04 12.25 5.23
N THR A 237 5.83 11.49 4.48
CA THR A 237 7.20 11.89 4.14
C THR A 237 7.13 12.86 2.97
N ILE A 238 7.95 13.90 3.01
CA ILE A 238 7.95 14.95 1.98
C ILE A 238 9.25 14.87 1.20
N TYR A 239 9.17 14.97 -0.12
CA TYR A 239 10.30 15.41 -0.92
C TYR A 239 10.34 16.94 -0.90
N ASN A 240 11.28 17.53 -0.17
CA ASN A 240 11.44 18.99 -0.12
C ASN A 240 12.91 19.40 -0.20
N LEU A 241 13.21 20.45 -0.99
CA LEU A 241 14.52 21.09 -1.04
C LEU A 241 14.71 22.15 0.04
N ASP A 242 13.63 22.59 0.69
CA ASP A 242 13.65 23.63 1.72
C ASP A 242 13.72 23.04 3.15
N GLY A 243 14.02 21.74 3.30
CA GLY A 243 14.46 21.13 4.57
C GLY A 243 13.37 20.61 5.51
N TYR A 244 12.13 20.38 5.05
CA TYR A 244 11.14 19.63 5.83
C TYR A 244 11.16 18.14 5.47
N ASP A 245 11.28 17.30 6.49
CA ASP A 245 11.35 15.85 6.35
C ASP A 245 9.98 15.17 6.44
N LEU A 246 9.11 15.69 7.31
CA LEU A 246 7.84 15.08 7.68
C LEU A 246 6.69 16.09 7.60
N ALA A 247 5.59 15.68 6.98
CA ALA A 247 4.30 16.32 6.99
C ALA A 247 3.40 15.71 8.06
N ILE A 248 2.66 16.54 8.78
CA ILE A 248 1.70 16.10 9.79
C ILE A 248 0.37 16.79 9.54
N SER A 249 -0.71 16.02 9.47
CA SER A 249 -2.08 16.53 9.45
C SER A 249 -2.87 15.94 10.60
N SER A 250 -3.54 16.79 11.38
CA SER A 250 -4.41 16.38 12.49
C SER A 250 -5.90 16.37 12.15
N ASP A 251 -6.25 16.65 10.89
CA ASP A 251 -7.62 16.73 10.38
C ASP A 251 -7.81 15.86 9.13
N PHE A 252 -7.10 14.74 9.08
CA PHE A 252 -7.18 13.74 8.02
C PHE A 252 -6.73 14.24 6.64
N GLY A 253 -5.83 15.22 6.59
CA GLY A 253 -5.19 15.70 5.38
C GLY A 253 -5.78 16.98 4.79
N PHE A 254 -6.70 17.65 5.50
CA PHE A 254 -7.21 18.96 5.07
C PHE A 254 -6.19 20.08 5.32
N ASN A 255 -5.48 20.04 6.45
CA ASN A 255 -4.40 20.97 6.77
C ASN A 255 -3.14 20.20 7.17
N TRP A 256 -1.98 20.76 6.81
CA TRP A 256 -0.69 20.12 7.04
C TRP A 256 0.34 21.06 7.65
N PHE A 257 1.20 20.49 8.48
CA PHE A 257 2.33 21.16 9.12
C PHE A 257 3.62 20.39 8.82
N GLY A 258 4.66 21.12 8.41
CA GLY A 258 5.99 20.55 8.23
C GLY A 258 6.73 20.41 9.56
N LYS A 259 7.47 19.31 9.72
CA LYS A 259 8.35 19.03 10.84
C LYS A 259 9.71 18.58 10.31
N ASN A 260 10.77 19.21 10.81
CA ASN A 260 12.14 18.77 10.55
C ASN A 260 12.49 17.65 11.54
N ILE A 261 13.13 16.61 11.02
CA ILE A 261 13.60 15.46 11.79
C ILE A 261 15.09 15.62 12.09
N GLU A 262 15.87 16.08 11.11
CA GLU A 262 17.30 16.32 11.25
C GLU A 262 17.70 17.68 10.63
N ASP A 263 18.79 18.26 11.13
CA ASP A 263 19.40 19.42 10.50
C ASP A 263 20.17 18.95 9.23
N GLY A 264 19.59 19.09 8.04
CA GLY A 264 20.30 18.85 6.79
C GLY A 264 19.46 18.42 5.60
N ASP A 265 20.14 17.99 4.53
CA ASP A 265 19.55 17.53 3.26
C ASP A 265 19.16 16.03 3.32
N THR A 266 18.41 15.65 4.36
CA THR A 266 17.80 14.32 4.44
C THR A 266 16.53 14.26 3.62
N TYR A 267 16.31 13.14 2.96
CA TYR A 267 15.09 12.86 2.22
C TYR A 267 14.48 11.55 2.71
N PHE A 268 13.16 11.53 2.94
CA PHE A 268 12.42 10.34 3.35
C PHE A 268 11.44 9.90 2.26
N ASP A 269 11.42 8.60 1.99
CA ASP A 269 10.64 8.02 0.90
C ASP A 269 9.70 6.88 1.33
N LYS A 270 9.69 6.54 2.63
CA LYS A 270 8.80 5.54 3.18
C LYS A 270 8.55 5.78 4.66
N ILE A 271 7.30 5.56 5.09
CA ILE A 271 6.86 5.68 6.49
C ILE A 271 5.95 4.52 6.89
N SER A 272 6.10 4.06 8.14
CA SER A 272 5.16 3.16 8.79
C SER A 272 4.97 3.58 10.25
N THR A 273 3.74 3.44 10.72
CA THR A 273 3.28 3.89 12.02
C THR A 273 2.42 2.81 12.67
N TYR A 274 2.65 2.56 13.95
CA TYR A 274 1.75 1.75 14.77
C TYR A 274 1.96 2.13 16.23
N ASN A 275 0.86 2.37 16.93
CA ASN A 275 0.83 2.99 18.24
C ASN A 275 1.68 4.28 18.27
N MET A 276 2.63 4.35 19.20
CA MET A 276 3.54 5.49 19.31
C MET A 276 4.79 5.37 18.43
N LEU A 277 4.96 4.25 17.73
CA LEU A 277 6.12 3.93 16.94
C LEU A 277 5.96 4.50 15.53
N ILE A 278 6.96 5.26 15.08
CA ILE A 278 7.11 5.71 13.69
C ILE A 278 8.46 5.21 13.19
N VAL A 279 8.46 4.57 12.04
CA VAL A 279 9.67 4.12 11.34
C VAL A 279 9.74 4.81 9.99
N LEU A 280 10.90 5.38 9.68
CA LEU A 280 11.15 6.10 8.44
C LEU A 280 12.38 5.53 7.75
N ARG A 281 12.31 5.41 6.42
CA ARG A 281 13.49 5.23 5.58
C ARG A 281 13.81 6.56 4.91
N GLY A 282 15.06 6.97 5.05
CA GLY A 282 15.59 8.13 4.34
C GLY A 282 16.98 7.91 3.79
N GLY A 283 17.53 8.92 3.13
CA GLY A 283 18.87 8.93 2.55
C GLY A 283 19.36 10.34 2.26
N TYR A 284 20.65 10.49 1.97
CA TYR A 284 21.19 11.77 1.51
C TYR A 284 20.99 11.94 0.01
N PHE A 285 20.69 13.17 -0.37
CA PHE A 285 20.63 13.57 -1.77
C PHE A 285 22.05 13.84 -2.29
N MET A 286 22.57 13.00 -3.19
CA MET A 286 23.76 13.39 -3.96
C MET A 286 23.31 14.29 -5.11
N ASN A 287 23.43 15.60 -4.91
CA ASN A 287 23.41 16.68 -5.92
C ASN A 287 22.98 16.22 -7.33
N ALA A 288 21.70 15.92 -7.52
CA ALA A 288 21.15 15.65 -8.84
C ALA A 288 20.97 16.98 -9.56
N GLN A 289 22.09 17.54 -10.02
CA GLN A 289 22.03 18.52 -11.09
C GLN A 289 21.41 17.82 -12.32
N TRP A 290 20.09 18.01 -12.46
CA TRP A 290 19.33 18.02 -13.71
C TRP A 290 18.64 16.77 -14.28
N LEU A 291 18.70 15.54 -13.75
CA LEU A 291 18.04 14.42 -14.45
C LEU A 291 17.35 13.38 -13.55
N LYS A 292 16.02 13.55 -13.45
CA LYS A 292 14.97 12.52 -13.24
C LYS A 292 14.81 11.97 -11.80
N PRO A 293 13.70 12.29 -11.09
CA PRO A 293 13.39 11.79 -9.73
C PRO A 293 13.40 10.27 -9.57
N TRP A 294 13.19 9.51 -10.65
CA TRP A 294 13.18 8.04 -10.62
C TRP A 294 14.58 7.41 -10.77
N ALA A 295 15.61 8.21 -11.07
CA ALA A 295 17.01 7.77 -11.12
C ALA A 295 17.78 8.15 -9.84
N LEU A 296 17.08 8.61 -8.81
CA LEU A 296 17.65 8.91 -7.50
C LEU A 296 18.15 7.61 -6.87
N THR A 297 19.42 7.31 -7.11
CA THR A 297 20.13 6.29 -6.37
C THR A 297 20.63 6.95 -5.10
N THR A 298 19.92 6.74 -3.99
CA THR A 298 20.49 7.05 -2.68
C THR A 298 21.66 6.08 -2.49
N THR A 299 22.88 6.63 -2.39
CA THR A 299 24.07 5.85 -2.10
C THR A 299 24.07 5.37 -0.65
N GLU A 300 23.34 6.07 0.21
CA GLU A 300 23.19 5.74 1.62
C GLU A 300 21.73 5.81 2.03
N ASN A 301 21.25 4.72 2.64
CA ASN A 301 19.95 4.70 3.30
C ASN A 301 20.14 4.71 4.82
N TYR A 302 19.15 5.25 5.51
CA TYR A 302 19.10 5.43 6.94
C TYR A 302 17.74 5.02 7.46
N LEU A 303 17.72 4.37 8.62
CA LEU A 303 16.51 4.02 9.35
C LEU A 303 16.37 4.98 10.53
N TYR A 304 15.25 5.68 10.62
CA TYR A 304 14.92 6.52 11.77
C TYR A 304 13.73 5.93 12.48
N ILE A 305 13.78 5.95 13.81
CA ILE A 305 12.73 5.41 14.67
C ILE A 305 12.36 6.46 15.70
N SER A 306 11.08 6.80 15.77
CA SER A 306 10.49 7.52 16.90
C SER A 306 9.63 6.57 17.71
N ARG A 307 9.69 6.68 19.05
CA ARG A 307 8.89 5.88 19.99
C ARG A 307 7.85 6.71 20.75
N ASP A 308 7.70 7.97 20.36
CA ASP A 308 6.96 9.02 21.06
C ASP A 308 6.14 9.87 20.08
N LEU A 309 5.55 9.22 19.05
CA LEU A 309 4.71 9.85 18.02
C LEU A 309 5.42 10.96 17.24
N GLY A 310 6.69 10.74 16.96
CA GLY A 310 7.53 11.63 16.17
C GLY A 310 8.09 12.79 16.96
N ASN A 311 7.91 12.87 18.29
CA ASN A 311 8.49 13.96 19.09
C ASN A 311 10.02 13.95 19.00
N THR A 312 10.63 12.77 19.14
CA THR A 312 12.06 12.53 18.95
C THR A 312 12.28 11.38 17.97
N PHE A 313 13.33 11.48 17.16
CA PHE A 313 13.76 10.42 16.25
C PHE A 313 15.19 10.00 16.57
N PHE A 314 15.45 8.70 16.44
CA PHE A 314 16.76 8.11 16.60
C PHE A 314 17.16 7.42 15.31
N LYS A 315 18.32 7.80 14.77
CA LYS A 315 18.95 7.11 13.65
C LYS A 315 19.51 5.78 14.14
N VAL A 316 19.14 4.67 13.49
CA VAL A 316 19.65 3.34 13.85
C VAL A 316 21.12 3.23 13.47
N ASP A 317 21.96 2.91 14.44
CA ASP A 317 23.39 2.75 14.24
C ASP A 317 23.70 1.48 13.41
N ARG A 318 24.50 1.63 12.36
CA ARG A 318 24.96 0.52 11.50
C ARG A 318 25.89 -0.45 12.24
N ALA A 319 26.45 -0.06 13.39
CA ALA A 319 27.16 -0.99 14.27
C ALA A 319 26.21 -2.02 14.91
N ASN A 320 24.92 -1.68 15.07
CA ASN A 320 23.91 -2.55 15.68
C ASN A 320 23.09 -3.32 14.64
N LEU A 321 23.21 -2.96 13.36
CA LEU A 321 22.45 -3.54 12.26
C LEU A 321 23.25 -3.40 10.95
N ASP A 322 23.66 -4.51 10.36
CA ASP A 322 24.42 -4.50 9.11
C ASP A 322 23.49 -4.23 7.91
N TYR A 323 23.49 -3.00 7.41
CA TYR A 323 22.74 -2.64 6.21
C TYR A 323 23.43 -1.55 5.38
N SER A 324 23.36 -1.69 4.06
CA SER A 324 23.75 -0.66 3.07
C SER A 324 22.52 0.03 2.45
N LYS A 325 21.46 -0.73 2.21
CA LYS A 325 20.20 -0.25 1.61
C LYS A 325 19.00 -0.92 2.26
N ILE A 326 18.00 -0.12 2.65
CA ILE A 326 16.73 -0.62 3.18
C ILE A 326 15.77 -0.80 2.02
N ASN A 327 15.42 -2.05 1.74
CA ASN A 327 14.52 -2.40 0.66
C ASN A 327 13.06 -2.18 1.08
N ASP A 328 12.73 -2.60 2.30
CA ASP A 328 11.37 -2.52 2.82
C ASP A 328 11.36 -2.62 4.36
N PHE A 329 10.27 -2.18 4.98
CA PHE A 329 10.01 -2.39 6.40
C PHE A 329 8.50 -2.33 6.69
N LEU A 330 8.11 -2.97 7.80
CA LEU A 330 6.77 -2.83 8.38
C LEU A 330 6.83 -2.89 9.91
N ILE A 331 5.77 -2.39 10.54
CA ILE A 331 5.55 -2.53 11.98
C ILE A 331 4.40 -3.51 12.19
N THR A 332 4.59 -4.49 13.07
CA THR A 332 3.56 -5.47 13.42
C THR A 332 2.65 -4.96 14.56
N PRO A 333 1.46 -5.54 14.77
CA PRO A 333 0.57 -5.13 15.86
C PRO A 333 1.13 -5.27 17.28
N ASP A 334 2.13 -6.13 17.47
CA ASP A 334 2.89 -6.28 18.72
C ASP A 334 4.11 -5.33 18.80
N GLU A 335 4.12 -4.27 17.97
CA GLU A 335 5.15 -3.23 17.91
C GLU A 335 6.56 -3.75 17.58
N ALA A 336 6.65 -4.94 16.94
CA ALA A 336 7.89 -5.41 16.38
C ALA A 336 8.15 -4.74 15.03
N ILE A 337 9.43 -4.50 14.73
CA ILE A 337 9.86 -3.92 13.47
C ILE A 337 10.51 -5.02 12.65
N ILE A 338 10.04 -5.20 11.43
CA ILE A 338 10.64 -6.10 10.46
C ILE A 338 11.21 -5.25 9.35
N ILE A 339 12.47 -5.48 9.02
CA ILE A 339 13.14 -4.80 7.93
C ILE A 339 13.72 -5.80 6.95
N SER A 340 13.75 -5.40 5.69
CA SER A 340 14.52 -6.03 4.64
C SER A 340 15.60 -5.08 4.15
N CYS A 341 16.83 -5.57 4.02
CA CYS A 341 17.94 -4.74 3.59
C CYS A 341 19.02 -5.52 2.83
N ASN A 342 19.76 -4.83 1.96
CA ASN A 342 21.06 -5.29 1.50
C ASN A 342 22.10 -5.10 2.61
N LEU A 343 23.03 -6.03 2.74
CA LEU A 343 24.09 -5.94 3.75
C LEU A 343 25.17 -4.94 3.34
N ASN A 344 25.82 -4.31 4.32
CA ASN A 344 27.02 -3.52 4.09
C ASN A 344 28.27 -4.41 4.03
N SER A 345 28.29 -5.51 4.79
CA SER A 345 29.37 -6.50 4.73
C SER A 345 29.45 -7.26 3.39
N ASP A 346 28.31 -7.52 2.75
CA ASP A 346 28.22 -8.12 1.40
C ASP A 346 27.02 -7.52 0.63
N PRO A 347 27.23 -6.50 -0.22
CA PRO A 347 26.16 -5.84 -0.97
C PRO A 347 25.36 -6.75 -1.92
N ASN A 348 25.89 -7.94 -2.24
CA ASN A 348 25.18 -8.91 -3.07
C ASN A 348 24.12 -9.70 -2.30
N LYS A 349 24.24 -9.76 -0.97
CA LYS A 349 23.27 -10.41 -0.09
C LYS A 349 22.22 -9.43 0.43
N SER A 350 21.07 -10.00 0.79
CA SER A 350 20.06 -9.30 1.57
C SER A 350 19.65 -10.13 2.78
N ALA A 351 19.15 -9.44 3.80
CA ALA A 351 18.71 -10.04 5.05
C ALA A 351 17.34 -9.53 5.48
N LEU A 352 16.64 -10.35 6.27
CA LEU A 352 15.51 -9.91 7.08
C LEU A 352 15.96 -9.83 8.53
N TYR A 353 15.70 -8.68 9.16
CA TYR A 353 15.90 -8.51 10.60
C TYR A 353 14.57 -8.25 11.30
N LEU A 354 14.47 -8.76 12.52
CA LEU A 354 13.34 -8.55 13.43
C LEU A 354 13.83 -7.88 14.70
N SER A 355 13.20 -6.77 15.07
CA SER A 355 13.36 -6.16 16.38
C SER A 355 12.07 -6.27 17.16
N LYS A 356 12.07 -7.02 18.27
CA LYS A 356 10.93 -7.13 19.21
C LYS A 356 10.88 -6.01 20.27
N ASN A 357 11.88 -5.13 20.29
CA ASN A 357 12.00 -4.05 21.28
C ASN A 357 12.14 -2.68 20.61
N LYS A 358 11.31 -2.41 19.60
CA LYS A 358 11.16 -1.09 18.98
C LYS A 358 12.48 -0.51 18.44
N GLY A 359 13.34 -1.35 17.88
CA GLY A 359 14.58 -1.00 17.19
C GLY A 359 15.83 -0.94 18.07
N ILE A 360 15.78 -1.45 19.31
CA ILE A 360 16.94 -1.43 20.21
C ILE A 360 17.90 -2.59 19.88
N THR A 361 17.39 -3.79 19.65
CA THR A 361 18.18 -4.97 19.26
C THR A 361 17.56 -5.67 18.06
N TRP A 362 18.39 -6.26 17.22
CA TRP A 362 17.97 -6.91 15.98
C TRP A 362 18.34 -8.38 15.97
N GLN A 363 17.37 -9.22 15.60
CA GLN A 363 17.55 -10.64 15.35
C GLN A 363 17.58 -10.86 13.84
N LEU A 364 18.65 -11.50 13.33
CA LEU A 364 18.68 -11.98 11.96
C LEU A 364 17.68 -13.14 11.80
N LEU A 365 16.76 -13.02 10.84
CA LEU A 365 15.79 -14.07 10.50
C LEU A 365 16.30 -14.95 9.36
N ILE A 366 16.79 -14.33 8.28
CA ILE A 366 17.33 -15.01 7.10
C ILE A 366 18.32 -14.09 6.38
N GLU A 367 19.35 -14.69 5.80
CA GLU A 367 20.33 -14.04 4.92
C GLU A 367 20.57 -14.93 3.69
N ASP A 368 20.48 -14.36 2.48
CA ASP A 368 20.85 -15.04 1.24
C ASP A 368 21.15 -14.03 0.11
N TYR A 369 21.43 -14.53 -1.10
CA TYR A 369 21.79 -13.72 -2.27
C TYR A 369 20.59 -13.07 -2.98
N ASP A 370 19.36 -13.45 -2.64
CA ASP A 370 18.16 -12.89 -3.27
C ASP A 370 17.78 -11.58 -2.56
N SER A 371 17.37 -10.53 -3.29
CA SER A 371 16.79 -9.36 -2.62
C SER A 371 15.46 -9.76 -2.01
N LYS A 372 15.11 -9.13 -0.88
CA LYS A 372 13.83 -9.36 -0.20
C LYS A 372 13.05 -8.04 -0.22
N THR A 373 11.82 -8.06 -0.71
CA THR A 373 10.99 -6.85 -0.86
C THR A 373 9.52 -7.18 -0.55
N LEU A 374 8.68 -6.15 -0.54
CA LEU A 374 7.22 -6.27 -0.47
C LEU A 374 6.77 -7.09 0.74
N LEU A 375 7.11 -6.61 1.93
CA LEU A 375 6.78 -7.27 3.18
C LEU A 375 5.28 -7.14 3.48
N SER A 376 4.68 -8.24 3.94
CA SER A 376 3.29 -8.27 4.37
C SER A 376 3.10 -9.27 5.51
N TYR A 377 2.24 -8.96 6.48
CA TYR A 377 2.19 -9.69 7.76
C TYR A 377 0.80 -10.22 8.10
N ASP A 378 0.73 -11.53 8.35
CA ASP A 378 -0.40 -12.19 8.98
C ASP A 378 -0.25 -12.13 10.51
N SER A 379 -0.96 -11.18 11.12
CA SER A 379 -0.93 -10.99 12.58
C SER A 379 -1.58 -12.13 13.38
N LYS A 380 -2.49 -12.91 12.76
CA LYS A 380 -3.22 -13.99 13.45
C LYS A 380 -2.36 -15.24 13.58
N ASN A 381 -1.63 -15.59 12.53
CA ASN A 381 -0.82 -16.81 12.48
C ASN A 381 0.69 -16.55 12.57
N LYS A 382 1.08 -15.27 12.64
CA LYS A 382 2.47 -14.78 12.71
C LYS A 382 3.30 -15.20 11.49
N PHE A 383 2.71 -15.18 10.30
CA PHE A 383 3.46 -15.39 9.07
C PHE A 383 3.89 -14.04 8.48
N LEU A 384 5.19 -13.92 8.21
CA LEU A 384 5.74 -12.87 7.38
C LEU A 384 5.82 -13.38 5.95
N TYR A 385 5.19 -12.66 5.03
CA TYR A 385 5.27 -12.88 3.59
C TYR A 385 6.25 -11.87 2.98
N PHE A 386 7.03 -12.31 2.00
CA PHE A 386 8.00 -11.47 1.32
C PHE A 386 8.32 -12.01 -0.08
N VAL A 387 8.76 -11.12 -0.96
CA VAL A 387 9.14 -11.44 -2.34
C VAL A 387 10.65 -11.57 -2.46
N LYS A 388 11.10 -12.59 -3.19
CA LYS A 388 12.46 -12.67 -3.73
C LYS A 388 12.46 -12.27 -5.20
N ASP A 389 13.42 -11.46 -5.63
CA ASP A 389 13.43 -10.86 -6.98
C ASP A 389 14.68 -11.16 -7.84
N LYS A 390 15.59 -12.03 -7.39
CA LYS A 390 16.82 -12.39 -8.12
C LYS A 390 16.85 -13.84 -8.66
N VAL A 391 17.58 -14.75 -8.01
CA VAL A 391 17.85 -16.10 -8.51
C VAL A 391 16.67 -17.00 -8.22
N ASN A 392 16.17 -16.97 -6.99
CA ASN A 392 15.03 -17.77 -6.57
C ASN A 392 13.75 -16.93 -6.55
N LYS A 393 13.43 -16.25 -7.66
CA LYS A 393 12.30 -15.32 -7.70
C LYS A 393 11.00 -15.99 -7.29
N GLY A 394 10.20 -15.31 -6.48
CA GLY A 394 8.91 -15.84 -6.04
C GLY A 394 8.37 -15.23 -4.75
N LEU A 395 7.23 -15.75 -4.32
CA LEU A 395 6.61 -15.40 -3.05
C LEU A 395 6.97 -16.42 -1.99
N TYR A 396 7.43 -15.94 -0.85
CA TYR A 396 7.85 -16.77 0.27
C TYR A 396 7.15 -16.36 1.56
N ARG A 397 7.09 -17.29 2.52
CA ARG A 397 6.74 -16.96 3.91
C ARG A 397 7.69 -17.60 4.91
N ILE A 398 7.74 -16.99 6.08
CA ILE A 398 8.37 -17.53 7.29
C ILE A 398 7.45 -17.32 8.48
N LYS A 399 7.41 -18.30 9.39
CA LYS A 399 6.70 -18.17 10.67
C LYS A 399 7.58 -17.49 11.72
N LEU A 400 7.06 -16.45 12.36
CA LEU A 400 7.75 -15.76 13.44
C LEU A 400 7.35 -16.36 14.79
N ASN A 401 8.35 -16.56 15.66
CA ASN A 401 8.17 -17.10 17.01
C ASN A 401 7.80 -16.02 18.02
#